data_AF-A0AAP5Q870-F1
#
_entry.id   AF-A0AAP5Q870-F1
#
_cell.length_a   1.000
_cell.length_b   1.000
_cell.length_c   1.000
_cell.angle_alpha   90.00
_cell.angle_beta   90.00
_cell.angle_gamma   90.00
#
_symmetry.space_group_name_H-M   'P 1'
#
loop_
_entity.id
_entity.type
_entity.pdbx_description
1 polymer ?
#
loop_
_entity_poly.entity_id
_entity_poly.type
_entity_poly.pdbx_seq_one_letter_code
_entity_poly.pdbx_strand_id
1 'polypeptide(L)'
;MTTLTINTSNAYNNVVLQAKRLKKDLKIPLHLARHVLAKGPYYCDDWDDLISRINNGSPDEHVRLLSSLPGCQIATAYFGDNLDRITRAISQHLLINTNLAGLYEIARAVFLMSGKPMSLADMVPCLPTLEWKPSDLGPDPYAVMYASTLINGVSFRVIATRIYLPRYFNFDTEVQCSPECAEPWGEKIKIMWSSPLAWYDAARAYLAAPEDDFDVELALPDEVLDEKMREHALWFQSAMSLMPGRGEYLDDDDDQLIPYLSPRSTYALFGFPTNASDTDRHPPFEVPMARTAYWGSELLAVEDRPLCLDWCRTFARLDDSEYGEYADHLRTTVFTHPDCDLKALRPRHSTCLFFLRPATAFDIRQAMAIELSAYEGEEIFVLKSDHPRVAEVVIGNIAEKRVAVDWTNSAGARYVMELDVSEYRELTGFSLALDVHEGRRAMHAWNLVSGSILTENHGCKTLHLLLQPVLFSLIQAVGKKVLVDAVIHGLVIRRPAGFACGLERLPKWIDKAPRLSPEIANMFDRASRPDPSRSFFDLLRSTRQTVYARDNY
;
A
#
# COMPACT_ATOMS: atom_id res chain seq x y z
N MET A 1 -25.44 -31.77 -13.73
CA MET A 1 -24.44 -31.17 -14.64
C MET A 1 -25.19 -30.40 -15.72
N THR A 2 -25.41 -29.11 -15.53
CA THR A 2 -25.99 -28.21 -16.53
C THR A 2 -24.85 -27.68 -17.39
N THR A 3 -24.79 -28.10 -18.64
CA THR A 3 -23.84 -27.61 -19.65
C THR A 3 -24.13 -26.13 -19.93
N LEU A 4 -23.19 -25.26 -19.55
CA LEU A 4 -23.18 -23.85 -19.93
C LEU A 4 -22.95 -23.72 -21.45
N THR A 5 -24.02 -23.64 -22.23
CA THR A 5 -23.98 -23.18 -23.63
C THR A 5 -24.01 -21.66 -23.65
N ILE A 6 -22.84 -21.05 -23.65
CA ILE A 6 -22.71 -19.60 -23.82
C ILE A 6 -22.81 -19.29 -25.32
N ASN A 7 -23.77 -18.46 -25.69
CA ASN A 7 -23.85 -17.92 -27.05
C ASN A 7 -22.63 -17.01 -27.29
N THR A 8 -21.77 -17.36 -28.24
CA THR A 8 -20.50 -16.67 -28.56
C THR A 8 -20.71 -15.17 -28.86
N SER A 9 -21.85 -14.80 -29.45
CA SER A 9 -22.21 -13.40 -29.71
C SER A 9 -22.41 -12.60 -28.43
N ASN A 10 -22.96 -13.22 -27.38
CA ASN A 10 -23.16 -12.55 -26.08
C ASN A 10 -21.83 -12.40 -25.32
N ALA A 11 -20.96 -13.41 -25.37
CA ALA A 11 -19.64 -13.35 -24.74
C ALA A 11 -18.77 -12.23 -25.34
N TYR A 12 -18.74 -12.12 -26.67
CA TYR A 12 -18.04 -11.04 -27.37
C TYR A 12 -18.55 -9.66 -26.94
N ASN A 13 -19.87 -9.46 -26.93
CA ASN A 13 -20.48 -8.20 -26.54
C ASN A 13 -20.16 -7.83 -25.09
N ASN A 14 -20.17 -8.81 -24.18
CA ASN A 14 -19.80 -8.60 -22.78
C ASN A 14 -18.35 -8.10 -22.65
N VAL A 15 -17.39 -8.75 -23.31
CA VAL A 15 -15.97 -8.37 -23.26
C VAL A 15 -15.74 -6.96 -23.82
N VAL A 16 -16.44 -6.58 -24.90
CA VAL A 16 -16.39 -5.21 -25.44
C VAL A 16 -16.95 -4.20 -24.43
N LEU A 17 -18.04 -4.53 -23.72
CA LEU A 17 -18.62 -3.66 -22.71
C LEU A 17 -17.75 -3.54 -21.46
N GLN A 18 -17.12 -4.64 -21.02
CA GLN A 18 -16.15 -4.64 -19.93
C GLN A 18 -14.98 -3.69 -20.25
N ALA A 19 -14.41 -3.76 -21.45
CA ALA A 19 -13.34 -2.83 -21.87
C ALA A 19 -13.81 -1.36 -21.87
N LYS A 20 -15.05 -1.08 -22.25
CA LYS A 20 -15.63 0.28 -22.19
C LYS A 20 -15.82 0.78 -20.75
N ARG A 21 -16.15 -0.10 -19.80
CA ARG A 21 -16.26 0.25 -18.38
C ARG A 21 -14.87 0.50 -17.79
N LEU A 22 -13.91 -0.39 -18.04
CA LEU A 22 -12.52 -0.22 -17.60
C LEU A 22 -11.92 1.11 -18.11
N LYS A 23 -12.18 1.44 -19.38
CA LYS A 23 -11.85 2.75 -19.98
C LYS A 23 -12.40 3.92 -19.15
N LYS A 24 -13.67 3.85 -18.75
CA LYS A 24 -14.37 4.89 -18.00
C LYS A 24 -13.82 5.02 -16.59
N ASP A 25 -13.67 3.90 -15.88
CA ASP A 25 -13.33 3.88 -14.46
C ASP A 25 -11.85 4.24 -14.23
N LEU A 26 -10.95 3.78 -15.10
CA LEU A 26 -9.51 4.13 -15.05
C LEU A 26 -9.15 5.40 -15.83
N LYS A 27 -10.13 6.01 -16.53
CA LYS A 27 -9.93 7.21 -17.38
C LYS A 27 -8.76 7.05 -18.37
N ILE A 28 -8.72 5.90 -19.05
CA ILE A 28 -7.70 5.56 -20.07
C ILE A 28 -8.31 5.46 -21.48
N PRO A 29 -7.52 5.49 -22.56
CA PRO A 29 -7.99 5.20 -23.91
C PRO A 29 -8.51 3.75 -24.06
N LEU A 30 -9.41 3.53 -25.01
CA LEU A 30 -10.02 2.21 -25.22
C LEU A 30 -8.99 1.15 -25.64
N HIS A 31 -7.96 1.52 -26.41
CA HIS A 31 -6.92 0.56 -26.81
C HIS A 31 -6.12 0.04 -25.61
N LEU A 32 -5.85 0.91 -24.62
CA LEU A 32 -5.21 0.49 -23.37
C LEU A 32 -6.14 -0.35 -22.50
N ALA A 33 -7.42 0.04 -22.38
CA ALA A 33 -8.38 -0.78 -21.65
C ALA A 33 -8.50 -2.19 -22.23
N ARG A 34 -8.50 -2.33 -23.56
CA ARG A 34 -8.45 -3.63 -24.25
C ARG A 34 -7.17 -4.40 -23.94
N HIS A 35 -6.01 -3.72 -23.99
CA HIS A 35 -4.73 -4.32 -23.69
C HIS A 35 -4.66 -4.86 -22.25
N VAL A 36 -5.02 -4.04 -21.27
CA VAL A 36 -5.03 -4.39 -19.84
C VAL A 36 -6.02 -5.51 -19.56
N LEU A 37 -7.24 -5.41 -20.10
CA LEU A 37 -8.28 -6.44 -19.89
C LEU A 37 -7.84 -7.80 -20.46
N ALA A 38 -7.29 -7.82 -21.68
CA ALA A 38 -6.87 -9.05 -22.33
C ALA A 38 -5.69 -9.72 -21.61
N LYS A 39 -4.62 -8.96 -21.32
CA LYS A 39 -3.42 -9.51 -20.70
C LYS A 39 -3.55 -9.80 -19.21
N GLY A 40 -4.22 -8.92 -18.48
CA GLY A 40 -4.40 -9.02 -17.05
C GLY A 40 -5.49 -10.01 -16.70
N PRO A 41 -6.75 -9.56 -16.52
CA PRO A 41 -7.85 -10.42 -16.12
C PRO A 41 -8.06 -11.68 -16.93
N TYR A 42 -7.83 -11.65 -18.25
CA TYR A 42 -8.11 -12.77 -19.16
C TYR A 42 -6.89 -13.65 -19.50
N TYR A 43 -5.68 -13.26 -19.09
CA TYR A 43 -4.43 -13.99 -19.38
C TYR A 43 -4.22 -14.37 -20.86
N CYS A 44 -4.64 -13.51 -21.79
CA CYS A 44 -4.44 -13.67 -23.22
C CYS A 44 -3.21 -12.88 -23.71
N ASP A 45 -2.64 -13.25 -24.84
CA ASP A 45 -1.45 -12.58 -25.38
C ASP A 45 -1.73 -11.14 -25.82
N ASP A 46 -2.91 -10.91 -26.38
CA ASP A 46 -3.43 -9.59 -26.72
C ASP A 46 -4.95 -9.64 -26.91
N TRP A 47 -5.51 -8.52 -27.35
CA TRP A 47 -6.94 -8.40 -27.60
C TRP A 47 -7.41 -9.33 -28.74
N ASP A 48 -6.61 -9.52 -29.78
CA ASP A 48 -7.00 -10.32 -30.92
C ASP A 48 -6.99 -11.82 -30.57
N ASP A 49 -6.05 -12.26 -29.73
CA ASP A 49 -6.05 -13.61 -29.12
C ASP A 49 -7.32 -13.84 -28.29
N LEU A 50 -7.68 -12.91 -27.40
CA LEU A 50 -8.91 -13.00 -26.61
C LEU A 50 -10.15 -13.15 -27.50
N ILE A 51 -10.28 -12.32 -28.54
CA ILE A 51 -11.41 -12.38 -29.46
C ILE A 51 -11.41 -13.70 -30.25
N SER A 52 -10.24 -14.18 -30.69
CA SER A 52 -10.09 -15.47 -31.40
C SER A 52 -10.58 -16.63 -30.53
N ARG A 53 -10.17 -16.70 -29.25
CA ARG A 53 -10.59 -17.76 -28.31
C ARG A 53 -12.10 -17.77 -28.09
N ILE A 54 -12.72 -16.60 -28.00
CA ILE A 54 -14.18 -16.46 -27.85
C ILE A 54 -14.90 -16.94 -29.12
N ASN A 55 -14.40 -16.56 -30.29
CA ASN A 55 -15.04 -16.85 -31.57
C ASN A 55 -14.87 -18.30 -32.02
N ASN A 56 -13.75 -18.95 -31.68
CA ASN A 56 -13.44 -20.33 -32.08
C ASN A 56 -14.27 -21.38 -31.30
N GLY A 57 -15.09 -20.96 -30.34
CA GLY A 57 -16.09 -21.82 -29.69
C GLY A 57 -15.55 -22.76 -28.60
N SER A 58 -14.24 -22.76 -28.36
CA SER A 58 -13.60 -23.53 -27.28
C SER A 58 -12.64 -22.69 -26.42
N PRO A 59 -13.08 -21.55 -25.84
CA PRO A 59 -12.27 -20.83 -24.87
C PRO A 59 -11.97 -21.72 -23.66
N ASP A 60 -10.81 -21.53 -23.05
CA ASP A 60 -10.49 -22.12 -21.76
C ASP A 60 -11.51 -21.69 -20.69
N GLU A 61 -11.62 -22.47 -19.62
CA GLU A 61 -12.67 -22.28 -18.62
C GLU A 61 -12.67 -20.88 -18.01
N HIS A 62 -11.49 -20.32 -17.75
CA HIS A 62 -11.31 -19.00 -17.18
C HIS A 62 -11.85 -17.91 -18.11
N VAL A 63 -11.41 -17.87 -19.37
CA VAL A 63 -11.92 -16.92 -20.38
C VAL A 63 -13.43 -17.06 -20.56
N ARG A 64 -13.93 -18.30 -20.59
CA ARG A 64 -15.36 -18.60 -20.73
C ARG A 64 -16.18 -18.06 -19.55
N LEU A 65 -15.72 -18.24 -18.32
CA LEU A 65 -16.44 -17.78 -17.12
C LEU A 65 -16.46 -16.25 -17.06
N LEU A 66 -15.32 -15.59 -17.23
CA LEU A 66 -15.26 -14.12 -17.18
C LEU A 66 -16.05 -13.44 -18.30
N SER A 67 -16.00 -13.97 -19.53
CA SER A 67 -16.78 -13.43 -20.66
C SER A 67 -18.30 -13.65 -20.53
N SER A 68 -18.73 -14.52 -19.60
CA SER A 68 -20.15 -14.77 -19.32
C SER A 68 -20.76 -13.80 -18.30
N LEU A 69 -19.94 -12.99 -17.63
CA LEU A 69 -20.42 -12.03 -16.62
C LEU A 69 -21.18 -10.87 -17.28
N PRO A 70 -22.27 -10.38 -16.67
CA PRO A 70 -22.79 -10.75 -15.34
C PRO A 70 -23.84 -11.88 -15.34
N GLY A 71 -24.27 -12.38 -16.51
CA GLY A 71 -25.50 -13.19 -16.66
C GLY A 71 -25.43 -14.65 -16.20
N CYS A 72 -24.34 -15.09 -15.57
CA CYS A 72 -24.10 -16.48 -15.21
C CYS A 72 -23.74 -16.61 -13.72
N GLN A 73 -24.51 -17.43 -12.98
CA GLN A 73 -24.29 -17.64 -11.54
C GLN A 73 -22.95 -18.34 -11.26
N ILE A 74 -22.57 -19.34 -12.06
CA ILE A 74 -21.27 -20.03 -11.92
C ILE A 74 -20.12 -19.05 -12.16
N ALA A 75 -20.25 -18.17 -13.15
CA ALA A 75 -19.26 -17.12 -13.40
C ALA A 75 -19.19 -16.09 -12.26
N THR A 76 -20.33 -15.78 -11.63
CA THR A 76 -20.40 -14.87 -10.48
C THR A 76 -19.67 -15.45 -9.27
N ALA A 77 -19.89 -16.73 -8.98
CA ALA A 77 -19.16 -17.44 -7.92
C ALA A 77 -17.66 -17.49 -8.23
N TYR A 78 -17.29 -17.85 -9.47
CA TYR A 78 -15.90 -17.86 -9.92
C TYR A 78 -15.23 -16.48 -9.76
N PHE A 79 -15.92 -15.40 -10.12
CA PHE A 79 -15.39 -14.05 -9.95
C PHE A 79 -15.17 -13.71 -8.48
N GLY A 80 -16.11 -14.06 -7.59
CA GLY A 80 -15.96 -13.87 -6.15
C GLY A 80 -14.72 -14.59 -5.60
N ASP A 81 -14.56 -15.86 -5.95
CA ASP A 81 -13.44 -16.69 -5.50
C ASP A 81 -12.07 -16.23 -6.06
N ASN A 82 -12.06 -15.44 -7.14
CA ASN A 82 -10.84 -15.01 -7.84
C ASN A 82 -10.67 -13.48 -7.87
N LEU A 83 -11.44 -12.72 -7.07
CA LEU A 83 -11.46 -11.26 -7.12
C LEU A 83 -10.07 -10.66 -6.87
N ASP A 84 -9.33 -11.11 -5.84
CA ASP A 84 -7.94 -10.71 -5.55
C ASP A 84 -7.05 -10.86 -6.79
N ARG A 85 -7.00 -12.07 -7.33
CA ARG A 85 -6.16 -12.41 -8.48
C ARG A 85 -6.52 -11.59 -9.73
N ILE A 86 -7.80 -11.45 -10.05
CA ILE A 86 -8.28 -10.67 -11.22
C ILE A 86 -7.89 -9.20 -11.06
N THR A 87 -8.06 -8.67 -9.85
CA THR A 87 -7.80 -7.28 -9.50
C THR A 87 -6.31 -6.97 -9.60
N ARG A 88 -5.45 -7.77 -8.95
CA ARG A 88 -4.00 -7.63 -9.04
C ARG A 88 -3.48 -7.81 -10.47
N ALA A 89 -4.13 -8.63 -11.30
CA ALA A 89 -3.76 -8.75 -12.70
C ALA A 89 -3.96 -7.44 -13.50
N ILE A 90 -4.91 -6.57 -13.11
CA ILE A 90 -5.06 -5.24 -13.71
C ILE A 90 -3.85 -4.36 -13.35
N SER A 91 -3.46 -4.33 -12.07
CA SER A 91 -2.34 -3.48 -11.61
C SER A 91 -1.00 -3.90 -12.19
N GLN A 92 -0.82 -5.19 -12.50
CA GLN A 92 0.37 -5.69 -13.17
C GLN A 92 0.63 -5.09 -14.56
N HIS A 93 -0.37 -4.45 -15.19
CA HIS A 93 -0.26 -3.84 -16.51
C HIS A 93 -0.49 -2.33 -16.52
N LEU A 94 -0.90 -1.73 -15.41
CA LEU A 94 -1.20 -0.31 -15.33
C LEU A 94 -0.94 0.21 -13.91
N LEU A 95 -0.19 1.31 -13.82
CA LEU A 95 -0.14 2.12 -12.60
C LEU A 95 -1.51 2.72 -12.35
N ILE A 96 -1.99 2.49 -11.15
CA ILE A 96 -3.33 2.82 -10.74
C ILE A 96 -3.24 3.74 -9.52
N ASN A 97 -3.77 4.95 -9.67
CA ASN A 97 -3.79 5.95 -8.60
C ASN A 97 -4.87 5.63 -7.55
N THR A 98 -4.92 4.37 -7.11
CA THR A 98 -5.83 3.86 -6.08
C THR A 98 -5.11 2.74 -5.35
N ASN A 99 -5.47 2.52 -4.09
CA ASN A 99 -5.08 1.33 -3.35
C ASN A 99 -5.85 0.09 -3.85
N LEU A 100 -5.53 -1.08 -3.28
CA LEU A 100 -6.16 -2.36 -3.64
C LEU A 100 -7.68 -2.35 -3.44
N ALA A 101 -8.19 -1.65 -2.41
CA ALA A 101 -9.62 -1.54 -2.13
C ALA A 101 -10.37 -0.86 -3.29
N GLY A 102 -9.89 0.30 -3.73
CA GLY A 102 -10.50 0.97 -4.88
C GLY A 102 -10.31 0.18 -6.18
N LEU A 103 -9.25 -0.62 -6.31
CA LEU A 103 -9.11 -1.51 -7.46
C LEU A 103 -10.14 -2.65 -7.45
N TYR A 104 -10.52 -3.18 -6.27
CA TYR A 104 -11.63 -4.13 -6.15
C TYR A 104 -12.96 -3.54 -6.61
N GLU A 105 -13.24 -2.29 -6.23
CA GLU A 105 -14.43 -1.58 -6.68
C GLU A 105 -14.44 -1.41 -8.20
N ILE A 106 -13.30 -1.05 -8.79
CA ILE A 106 -13.15 -0.95 -10.25
C ILE A 106 -13.38 -2.31 -10.91
N ALA A 107 -12.79 -3.39 -10.40
CA ALA A 107 -12.98 -4.73 -10.93
C ALA A 107 -14.47 -5.14 -10.87
N ARG A 108 -15.13 -4.93 -9.72
CA ARG A 108 -16.58 -5.18 -9.59
C ARG A 108 -17.38 -4.37 -10.60
N ALA A 109 -17.09 -3.08 -10.77
CA ALA A 109 -17.77 -2.21 -11.73
C ALA A 109 -17.59 -2.68 -13.19
N VAL A 110 -16.38 -3.08 -13.58
CA VAL A 110 -16.05 -3.56 -14.93
C VAL A 110 -16.85 -4.81 -15.30
N PHE A 111 -16.92 -5.77 -14.37
CA PHE A 111 -17.62 -7.03 -14.56
C PHE A 111 -19.12 -6.98 -14.16
N LEU A 112 -19.64 -5.80 -13.76
CA LEU A 112 -21.01 -5.58 -13.25
C LEU A 112 -21.38 -6.47 -12.06
N MET A 113 -20.43 -6.65 -11.16
CA MET A 113 -20.64 -7.26 -9.86
C MET A 113 -21.00 -6.17 -8.84
N SER A 114 -21.75 -6.54 -7.79
CA SER A 114 -22.33 -5.68 -6.73
C SER A 114 -21.73 -4.26 -6.59
N GLY A 115 -22.59 -3.23 -6.62
CA GLY A 115 -22.20 -1.82 -6.41
C GLY A 115 -22.06 -1.41 -4.93
N LYS A 116 -21.90 -2.37 -4.01
CA LYS A 116 -21.65 -2.07 -2.60
C LYS A 116 -20.18 -1.67 -2.41
N PRO A 117 -19.88 -0.65 -1.58
CA PRO A 117 -18.50 -0.34 -1.19
C PRO A 117 -17.79 -1.56 -0.62
N MET A 118 -16.48 -1.65 -0.81
CA MET A 118 -15.67 -2.70 -0.18
C MET A 118 -15.59 -2.44 1.31
N SER A 119 -15.92 -3.44 2.14
CA SER A 119 -15.57 -3.44 3.56
C SER A 119 -14.22 -4.13 3.76
N LEU A 120 -13.61 -3.97 4.93
CA LEU A 120 -12.35 -4.67 5.24
C LEU A 120 -12.55 -6.18 5.18
N ALA A 121 -13.70 -6.66 5.66
CA ALA A 121 -14.10 -8.05 5.61
C ALA A 121 -14.19 -8.65 4.20
N ASP A 122 -14.42 -7.83 3.16
CA ASP A 122 -14.42 -8.29 1.77
C ASP A 122 -12.99 -8.48 1.22
N MET A 123 -11.97 -7.98 1.93
CA MET A 123 -10.60 -7.87 1.42
C MET A 123 -9.60 -8.75 2.14
N VAL A 124 -9.81 -8.97 3.44
CA VAL A 124 -8.90 -9.74 4.29
C VAL A 124 -9.62 -10.91 4.94
N PRO A 125 -8.90 -11.96 5.36
CA PRO A 125 -9.50 -13.08 6.08
C PRO A 125 -10.23 -12.61 7.35
N CYS A 126 -11.48 -13.03 7.51
CA CYS A 126 -12.32 -12.66 8.64
C CYS A 126 -12.32 -13.73 9.72
N LEU A 127 -11.88 -13.37 10.93
CA LEU A 127 -12.06 -14.20 12.10
C LEU A 127 -13.57 -14.39 12.38
N PRO A 128 -13.99 -15.59 12.81
CA PRO A 128 -15.36 -15.81 13.28
C PRO A 128 -15.73 -14.84 14.42
N THR A 129 -17.02 -14.55 14.55
CA THR A 129 -17.54 -13.73 15.64
C THR A 129 -17.02 -14.21 16.99
N LEU A 130 -16.46 -13.29 17.77
CA LEU A 130 -15.86 -13.58 19.07
C LEU A 130 -16.93 -13.50 20.16
N GLU A 131 -17.13 -14.60 20.89
CA GLU A 131 -18.04 -14.64 22.03
C GLU A 131 -17.36 -14.05 23.28
N TRP A 132 -17.45 -12.72 23.41
CA TRP A 132 -16.84 -11.99 24.53
C TRP A 132 -17.46 -12.36 25.88
N LYS A 133 -16.62 -12.79 26.82
CA LYS A 133 -16.96 -13.04 28.22
C LYS A 133 -16.24 -12.01 29.11
N PRO A 134 -16.91 -11.43 30.13
CA PRO A 134 -16.24 -10.58 31.10
C PRO A 134 -15.17 -11.36 31.88
N SER A 135 -14.12 -10.66 32.30
CA SER A 135 -13.01 -11.23 33.08
C SER A 135 -13.22 -11.13 34.59
N ASP A 136 -14.16 -10.28 35.02
CA ASP A 136 -14.32 -9.81 36.40
C ASP A 136 -13.02 -9.23 37.01
N LEU A 137 -12.15 -8.66 36.17
CA LEU A 137 -10.96 -7.91 36.59
C LEU A 137 -11.29 -6.43 36.78
N GLY A 138 -11.23 -5.98 38.04
CA GLY A 138 -11.49 -4.59 38.41
C GLY A 138 -12.97 -4.27 38.70
N PRO A 139 -13.30 -2.98 38.90
CA PRO A 139 -14.64 -2.56 39.33
C PRO A 139 -15.71 -2.70 38.24
N ASP A 140 -15.30 -2.66 36.97
CA ASP A 140 -16.16 -2.94 35.82
C ASP A 140 -15.75 -4.28 35.19
N PRO A 141 -16.63 -5.30 35.15
CA PRO A 141 -16.30 -6.62 34.61
C PRO A 141 -15.98 -6.61 33.11
N TYR A 142 -16.30 -5.53 32.40
CA TYR A 142 -16.01 -5.32 30.98
C TYR A 142 -14.76 -4.45 30.73
N ALA A 143 -14.00 -4.07 31.77
CA ALA A 143 -12.70 -3.43 31.59
C ALA A 143 -11.73 -4.35 30.84
N VAL A 144 -11.78 -5.66 31.14
CA VAL A 144 -11.08 -6.71 30.41
C VAL A 144 -12.09 -7.80 30.02
N MET A 145 -12.05 -8.26 28.78
CA MET A 145 -12.89 -9.33 28.27
C MET A 145 -12.05 -10.39 27.56
N TYR A 146 -12.57 -11.60 27.52
CA TYR A 146 -11.92 -12.74 26.89
C TYR A 146 -12.82 -13.37 25.84
N ALA A 147 -12.22 -13.81 24.75
CA ALA A 147 -12.85 -14.70 23.79
C ALA A 147 -11.89 -15.85 23.45
N SER A 148 -12.46 -16.90 22.87
CA SER A 148 -11.70 -18.05 22.38
C SER A 148 -11.96 -18.23 20.90
N THR A 149 -10.94 -18.66 20.16
CA THR A 149 -11.04 -18.93 18.72
C THR A 149 -10.01 -19.98 18.29
N LEU A 150 -10.12 -20.48 17.06
CA LEU A 150 -9.24 -21.52 16.50
C LEU A 150 -8.56 -20.99 15.24
N ILE A 151 -7.25 -20.77 15.29
CA ILE A 151 -6.46 -20.21 14.18
C ILE A 151 -5.38 -21.21 13.77
N ASN A 152 -5.34 -21.60 12.49
CA ASN A 152 -4.39 -22.57 11.93
C ASN A 152 -4.33 -23.89 12.72
N GLY A 153 -5.49 -24.32 13.22
CA GLY A 153 -5.66 -25.49 14.07
C GLY A 153 -5.09 -25.37 15.49
N VAL A 154 -4.81 -24.16 15.97
CA VAL A 154 -4.34 -23.86 17.33
C VAL A 154 -5.39 -23.04 18.08
N SER A 155 -5.69 -23.46 19.30
CA SER A 155 -6.62 -22.75 20.19
C SER A 155 -6.00 -21.44 20.66
N PHE A 156 -6.75 -20.34 20.52
CA PHE A 156 -6.33 -18.99 20.90
C PHE A 156 -7.23 -18.43 22.01
N ARG A 157 -6.60 -17.74 22.96
CA ARG A 157 -7.27 -16.79 23.86
C ARG A 157 -7.07 -15.40 23.27
N VAL A 158 -8.16 -14.66 23.08
CA VAL A 158 -8.13 -13.25 22.68
C VAL A 158 -8.58 -12.41 23.88
N ILE A 159 -7.77 -11.42 24.25
CA ILE A 159 -8.00 -10.49 25.34
C ILE A 159 -8.33 -9.13 24.75
N ALA A 160 -9.47 -8.58 25.14
CA ALA A 160 -9.82 -7.18 24.91
C ALA A 160 -9.58 -6.38 26.20
N THR A 161 -8.64 -5.44 26.18
CA THR A 161 -8.40 -4.51 27.29
C THR A 161 -8.93 -3.14 26.93
N ARG A 162 -9.80 -2.57 27.76
CA ARG A 162 -10.43 -1.28 27.52
C ARG A 162 -9.42 -0.14 27.67
N ILE A 163 -9.27 0.69 26.65
CA ILE A 163 -8.23 1.72 26.60
C ILE A 163 -8.78 3.12 26.40
N TYR A 164 -8.13 4.11 27.02
CA TYR A 164 -8.45 5.52 26.86
C TYR A 164 -7.88 6.04 25.53
N LEU A 165 -8.76 6.30 24.57
CA LEU A 165 -8.45 6.92 23.28
C LEU A 165 -9.56 7.92 22.92
N PRO A 166 -9.48 9.17 23.39
CA PRO A 166 -10.53 10.17 23.24
C PRO A 166 -10.84 10.50 21.77
N ARG A 167 -9.91 10.31 20.84
CA ARG A 167 -10.17 10.45 19.40
C ARG A 167 -11.26 9.54 18.84
N TYR A 168 -11.57 8.44 19.53
CA TYR A 168 -12.65 7.53 19.17
C TYR A 168 -13.93 7.76 19.99
N PHE A 169 -13.96 8.78 20.84
CA PHE A 169 -15.16 9.18 21.56
C PHE A 169 -16.04 10.07 20.69
N ASN A 170 -17.35 9.92 20.86
CA ASN A 170 -18.32 10.77 20.17
C ASN A 170 -18.65 11.98 21.06
N PHE A 171 -17.93 13.08 20.88
CA PHE A 171 -18.22 14.34 21.57
C PHE A 171 -19.33 15.11 20.87
N ASP A 172 -20.19 15.76 21.66
CA ASP A 172 -21.24 16.64 21.16
C ASP A 172 -20.63 17.88 20.49
N THR A 173 -21.43 18.60 19.69
CA THR A 173 -21.02 19.80 18.93
C THR A 173 -20.51 20.98 19.78
N GLU A 174 -20.60 20.87 21.10
CA GLU A 174 -20.09 21.87 22.05
C GLU A 174 -18.56 21.81 22.18
N VAL A 175 -17.93 20.67 21.87
CA VAL A 175 -16.47 20.52 21.86
C VAL A 175 -15.94 21.06 20.53
N GLN A 176 -15.20 22.16 20.59
CA GLN A 176 -14.65 22.83 19.40
C GLN A 176 -13.23 22.35 19.04
N CYS A 177 -12.47 21.87 20.03
CA CYS A 177 -11.11 21.35 19.86
C CYS A 177 -11.11 19.91 19.33
N SER A 178 -10.01 19.50 18.68
CA SER A 178 -9.84 18.09 18.28
C SER A 178 -9.84 17.21 19.54
N PRO A 179 -10.58 16.08 19.55
CA PRO A 179 -10.55 15.10 20.64
C PRO A 179 -9.15 14.61 21.03
N GLU A 180 -8.21 14.61 20.08
CA GLU A 180 -6.80 14.25 20.29
C GLU A 180 -6.08 15.19 21.27
N CYS A 181 -6.58 16.41 21.47
CA CYS A 181 -6.04 17.33 22.46
C CYS A 181 -6.19 16.81 23.90
N ALA A 182 -7.12 15.87 24.15
CA ALA A 182 -7.30 15.21 25.45
C ALA A 182 -6.46 13.92 25.59
N GLU A 183 -5.49 13.68 24.71
CA GLU A 183 -4.52 12.59 24.85
C GLU A 183 -3.32 13.05 25.68
N PRO A 184 -2.89 12.26 26.69
CA PRO A 184 -1.71 12.58 27.47
C PRO A 184 -0.44 12.21 26.68
N TRP A 185 -0.04 13.08 25.75
CA TRP A 185 1.08 12.87 24.84
C TRP A 185 2.38 12.48 25.56
N GLY A 186 3.07 11.46 25.05
CA GLY A 186 4.30 10.92 25.65
C GLY A 186 4.07 9.99 26.85
N GLU A 187 2.83 9.84 27.34
CA GLU A 187 2.50 8.81 28.33
C GLU A 187 2.16 7.47 27.65
N LYS A 188 2.17 6.39 28.45
CA LYS A 188 1.68 5.08 28.02
C LYS A 188 0.16 5.06 27.95
N ILE A 189 -0.38 4.32 26.97
CA ILE A 189 -1.82 4.13 26.79
C ILE A 189 -2.45 3.59 28.06
N LYS A 190 -3.46 4.31 28.56
CA LYS A 190 -4.11 4.02 29.84
C LYS A 190 -5.24 3.02 29.69
N ILE A 191 -5.35 2.11 30.66
CA ILE A 191 -6.48 1.19 30.79
C ILE A 191 -7.61 1.90 31.55
N MET A 192 -8.81 1.89 31.00
CA MET A 192 -9.99 2.44 31.69
C MET A 192 -10.61 1.35 32.57
N TRP A 193 -10.27 1.34 33.86
CA TRP A 193 -10.74 0.31 34.80
C TRP A 193 -12.17 0.58 35.31
N SER A 194 -12.51 1.83 35.62
CA SER A 194 -13.85 2.25 36.03
C SER A 194 -14.78 2.59 34.86
N SER A 195 -15.95 3.16 35.15
CA SER A 195 -16.98 3.48 34.18
C SER A 195 -16.45 4.33 33.01
N PRO A 196 -16.65 3.92 31.74
CA PRO A 196 -16.22 4.70 30.56
C PRO A 196 -16.76 6.13 30.54
N LEU A 197 -17.94 6.35 31.15
CA LEU A 197 -18.56 7.66 31.20
C LEU A 197 -17.72 8.66 32.02
N ALA A 198 -17.09 8.22 33.10
CA ALA A 198 -16.24 9.10 33.91
C ALA A 198 -15.00 9.58 33.12
N TRP A 199 -14.42 8.70 32.29
CA TRP A 199 -13.31 9.03 31.41
C TRP A 199 -13.73 9.95 30.26
N TYR A 200 -14.91 9.71 29.70
CA TYR A 200 -15.53 10.59 28.70
C TYR A 200 -15.80 11.99 29.27
N ASP A 201 -16.40 12.08 30.46
CA ASP A 201 -16.72 13.35 31.12
C ASP A 201 -15.46 14.14 31.48
N ALA A 202 -14.39 13.46 31.91
CA ALA A 202 -13.08 14.08 32.15
C ALA A 202 -12.49 14.69 30.87
N ALA A 203 -12.49 13.93 29.76
CA ALA A 203 -12.02 14.42 28.47
C ALA A 203 -12.89 15.57 27.96
N ARG A 204 -14.22 15.47 28.07
CA ARG A 204 -15.16 16.52 27.67
C ARG A 204 -14.95 17.80 28.48
N ALA A 205 -14.78 17.69 29.80
CA ALA A 205 -14.56 18.85 30.68
C ALA A 205 -13.27 19.59 30.30
N TYR A 206 -12.21 18.86 29.99
CA TYR A 206 -10.95 19.43 29.51
C TYR A 206 -11.13 20.10 28.13
N LEU A 207 -11.77 19.42 27.17
CA LEU A 207 -11.94 19.94 25.81
C LEU A 207 -12.95 21.10 25.69
N ALA A 208 -13.85 21.24 26.66
CA ALA A 208 -14.83 22.33 26.72
C ALA A 208 -14.35 23.53 27.57
N ALA A 209 -13.13 23.47 28.12
CA ALA A 209 -12.56 24.58 28.86
C ALA A 209 -12.35 25.81 27.94
N PRO A 210 -12.61 27.04 28.41
CA PRO A 210 -12.36 28.25 27.62
C PRO A 210 -10.89 28.37 27.21
N GLU A 211 -10.61 28.79 25.97
CA GLU A 211 -9.23 28.95 25.45
C GLU A 211 -8.36 29.93 26.26
N ASP A 212 -8.98 30.85 27.01
CA ASP A 212 -8.28 31.82 27.87
C ASP A 212 -7.79 31.23 29.20
N ASP A 213 -8.16 29.99 29.52
CA ASP A 213 -7.84 29.30 30.78
C ASP A 213 -6.65 28.35 30.56
N PHE A 214 -5.46 28.94 30.36
CA PHE A 214 -4.20 28.22 30.09
C PHE A 214 -3.74 27.26 31.21
N ASP A 215 -4.43 27.23 32.36
CA ASP A 215 -4.09 26.45 33.55
C ASP A 215 -4.93 25.16 33.70
N VAL A 216 -5.81 24.84 32.75
CA VAL A 216 -6.63 23.62 32.84
C VAL A 216 -5.82 22.38 32.46
N GLU A 217 -5.43 21.59 33.45
CA GLU A 217 -4.79 20.28 33.24
C GLU A 217 -5.81 19.16 33.04
N LEU A 218 -5.48 18.18 32.19
CA LEU A 218 -6.32 17.00 31.98
C LEU A 218 -6.33 16.11 33.23
N ALA A 219 -7.41 16.19 34.00
CA ALA A 219 -7.62 15.37 35.20
C ALA A 219 -8.40 14.08 34.85
N LEU A 220 -7.67 12.99 34.58
CA LEU A 220 -8.27 11.67 34.36
C LEU A 220 -8.67 11.01 35.69
N PRO A 221 -9.61 10.04 35.68
CA PRO A 221 -9.99 9.31 36.89
C PRO A 221 -8.81 8.61 37.57
N ASP A 222 -8.66 8.81 38.89
CA ASP A 222 -7.70 8.10 39.72
C ASP A 222 -8.18 6.68 40.03
N GLU A 223 -7.37 5.67 39.68
CA GLU A 223 -7.70 4.26 39.86
C GLU A 223 -6.76 3.58 40.85
N VAL A 224 -7.30 2.99 41.92
CA VAL A 224 -6.53 2.17 42.85
C VAL A 224 -6.52 0.72 42.37
N LEU A 225 -5.37 0.27 41.85
CA LEU A 225 -5.23 -1.08 41.29
C LEU A 225 -5.00 -2.13 42.38
N ASP A 226 -5.86 -3.16 42.39
CA ASP A 226 -5.58 -4.39 43.13
C ASP A 226 -4.41 -5.19 42.51
N GLU A 227 -4.05 -6.32 43.13
CA GLU A 227 -2.94 -7.14 42.65
C GLU A 227 -3.16 -7.65 41.22
N LYS A 228 -4.34 -8.17 40.91
CA LYS A 228 -4.64 -8.76 39.60
C LYS A 228 -4.71 -7.70 38.52
N MET A 229 -5.28 -6.54 38.83
CA MET A 229 -5.30 -5.38 37.94
C MET A 229 -3.87 -4.92 37.63
N ARG A 230 -2.98 -4.92 38.62
CA ARG A 230 -1.57 -4.54 38.45
C ARG A 230 -0.81 -5.57 37.61
N GLU A 231 -0.99 -6.86 37.87
CA GLU A 231 -0.42 -7.93 37.05
C GLU A 231 -0.87 -7.81 35.58
N HIS A 232 -2.17 -7.59 35.35
CA HIS A 232 -2.70 -7.38 34.00
C HIS A 232 -2.16 -6.11 33.36
N ALA A 233 -2.08 -5.00 34.09
CA ALA A 233 -1.53 -3.74 33.58
C ALA A 233 -0.06 -3.88 33.17
N LEU A 234 0.75 -4.60 33.96
CA LEU A 234 2.15 -4.89 33.65
C LEU A 234 2.28 -5.78 32.41
N TRP A 235 1.45 -6.83 32.30
CA TRP A 235 1.41 -7.67 31.10
C TRP A 235 0.97 -6.85 29.88
N PHE A 236 -0.09 -6.04 30.00
CA PHE A 236 -0.62 -5.23 28.91
C PHE A 236 0.43 -4.23 28.41
N GLN A 237 1.13 -3.54 29.32
CA GLN A 237 2.23 -2.64 28.97
C GLN A 237 3.37 -3.38 28.26
N SER A 238 3.69 -4.59 28.69
CA SER A 238 4.70 -5.44 28.03
C SER A 238 4.25 -5.90 26.64
N ALA A 239 2.98 -6.26 26.45
CA ALA A 239 2.44 -6.60 25.14
C ALA A 239 2.41 -5.39 24.20
N MET A 240 2.03 -4.21 24.72
CA MET A 240 2.02 -2.95 23.99
C MET A 240 3.42 -2.48 23.55
N SER A 241 4.50 -2.96 24.19
CA SER A 241 5.86 -2.65 23.74
C SER A 241 6.21 -3.26 22.39
N LEU A 242 5.42 -4.22 21.91
CA LEU A 242 5.53 -4.82 20.57
C LEU A 242 4.96 -3.93 19.47
N MET A 243 4.13 -2.93 19.82
CA MET A 243 3.55 -2.01 18.85
C MET A 243 4.59 -0.97 18.39
N PRO A 244 4.51 -0.47 17.14
CA PRO A 244 5.15 0.79 16.76
C PRO A 244 4.75 1.89 17.76
N GLY A 245 5.72 2.70 18.22
CA GLY A 245 5.49 3.66 19.31
C GLY A 245 5.42 3.07 20.74
N ARG A 246 5.58 1.76 20.91
CA ARG A 246 5.69 1.08 22.23
C ARG A 246 4.52 1.37 23.18
N GLY A 247 3.32 1.58 22.63
CA GLY A 247 2.11 1.88 23.37
C GLY A 247 2.08 3.25 24.04
N GLU A 248 2.71 4.24 23.42
CA GLU A 248 2.63 5.64 23.82
C GLU A 248 1.59 6.40 22.98
N TYR A 249 1.05 7.48 23.54
CA TYR A 249 0.33 8.48 22.75
C TYR A 249 1.36 9.25 21.92
N LEU A 250 1.30 9.11 20.58
CA LEU A 250 2.20 9.75 19.62
C LEU A 250 1.45 10.44 18.47
N ASP A 251 2.02 11.54 17.98
CA ASP A 251 1.51 12.35 16.86
C ASP A 251 1.67 11.65 15.49
N ASP A 252 2.35 10.51 15.44
CA ASP A 252 2.54 9.75 14.20
C ASP A 252 1.34 8.81 13.94
N ASP A 253 0.46 9.23 13.02
CA ASP A 253 -0.73 8.47 12.61
C ASP A 253 -0.42 7.06 12.10
N ASP A 254 0.79 6.81 11.57
CA ASP A 254 1.15 5.52 10.98
C ASP A 254 1.40 4.44 12.03
N ASP A 255 1.92 4.85 13.19
CA ASP A 255 2.30 3.99 14.30
C ASP A 255 1.17 3.78 15.31
N GLN A 256 0.12 4.60 15.24
CA GLN A 256 -1.02 4.50 16.14
C GLN A 256 -1.80 3.20 15.94
N LEU A 257 -2.20 2.60 17.06
CA LEU A 257 -3.06 1.43 17.07
C LEU A 257 -4.49 1.80 16.67
N ILE A 258 -5.15 0.90 15.96
CA ILE A 258 -6.56 0.99 15.62
C ILE A 258 -7.34 0.10 16.61
N PRO A 259 -8.21 0.68 17.46
CA PRO A 259 -8.90 -0.08 18.48
C PRO A 259 -10.05 -0.90 17.90
N TYR A 260 -10.38 -1.99 18.59
CA TYR A 260 -11.66 -2.65 18.42
C TYR A 260 -12.76 -1.83 19.09
N LEU A 261 -13.72 -1.37 18.29
CA LEU A 261 -14.86 -0.57 18.74
C LEU A 261 -16.05 -1.49 19.02
N SER A 262 -16.39 -1.62 20.30
CA SER A 262 -17.59 -2.31 20.79
C SER A 262 -18.65 -1.29 21.18
N PRO A 263 -19.96 -1.64 21.19
CA PRO A 263 -21.00 -0.78 21.77
C PRO A 263 -20.72 -0.33 23.22
N ARG A 264 -19.80 -1.01 23.93
CA ARG A 264 -19.43 -0.70 25.31
C ARG A 264 -18.26 0.27 25.46
N SER A 265 -17.26 0.20 24.58
CA SER A 265 -16.04 1.03 24.64
C SER A 265 -15.07 0.73 23.48
N THR A 266 -13.95 1.44 23.47
CA THR A 266 -12.69 1.18 22.76
C THR A 266 -11.82 0.14 23.47
N TYR A 267 -11.32 -0.86 22.73
CA TYR A 267 -10.46 -1.93 23.25
C TYR A 267 -9.21 -2.17 22.41
N ALA A 268 -8.08 -2.45 23.05
CA ALA A 268 -6.93 -3.09 22.40
C ALA A 268 -7.09 -4.61 22.48
N LEU A 269 -6.88 -5.29 21.36
CA LEU A 269 -6.98 -6.74 21.25
C LEU A 269 -5.61 -7.39 21.13
N PHE A 270 -5.27 -8.27 22.06
CA PHE A 270 -4.13 -9.19 21.93
C PHE A 270 -4.63 -10.62 21.99
N GLY A 271 -3.93 -11.54 21.34
CA GLY A 271 -4.28 -12.96 21.44
C GLY A 271 -3.07 -13.86 21.35
N PHE A 272 -3.15 -15.01 22.01
CA PHE A 272 -2.05 -15.95 22.11
C PHE A 272 -2.55 -17.39 22.19
N PRO A 273 -1.68 -18.38 21.89
CA PRO A 273 -2.01 -19.79 22.00
C PRO A 273 -2.39 -20.18 23.43
N THR A 274 -3.41 -21.02 23.56
CA THR A 274 -3.88 -21.54 24.84
C THR A 274 -4.31 -23.00 24.70
N ASN A 275 -4.33 -23.74 25.81
CA ASN A 275 -4.88 -25.10 25.87
C ASN A 275 -6.33 -25.14 26.36
N ALA A 276 -7.02 -24.01 26.38
CA ALA A 276 -8.42 -23.94 26.79
C ALA A 276 -9.33 -24.80 25.90
N SER A 277 -10.15 -25.65 26.53
CA SER A 277 -11.08 -26.59 25.88
C SER A 277 -12.35 -25.94 25.30
N ASP A 278 -12.54 -24.64 25.49
CA ASP A 278 -13.72 -23.90 25.01
C ASP A 278 -13.73 -23.70 23.49
N THR A 279 -12.64 -24.06 22.78
CA THR A 279 -12.49 -23.86 21.33
C THR A 279 -13.16 -24.91 20.45
N ASP A 280 -13.55 -26.08 21.01
CA ASP A 280 -14.14 -27.20 20.24
C ASP A 280 -15.47 -26.84 19.53
N ARG A 281 -16.08 -25.70 19.88
CA ARG A 281 -17.32 -25.19 19.28
C ARG A 281 -17.09 -24.14 18.19
N HIS A 282 -15.87 -23.64 18.03
CA HIS A 282 -15.58 -22.57 17.06
C HIS A 282 -15.16 -23.14 15.71
N PRO A 283 -15.64 -22.56 14.58
CA PRO A 283 -15.22 -23.01 13.27
C PRO A 283 -13.71 -22.74 13.09
N PRO A 284 -12.96 -23.68 12.48
CA PRO A 284 -11.55 -23.47 12.21
C PRO A 284 -11.36 -22.30 11.25
N PHE A 285 -10.43 -21.41 11.59
CA PHE A 285 -10.00 -20.31 10.75
C PHE A 285 -8.56 -20.56 10.29
N GLU A 286 -8.34 -20.54 8.97
CA GLU A 286 -7.03 -20.79 8.38
C GLU A 286 -6.54 -19.52 7.69
N VAL A 287 -5.32 -19.12 8.04
CA VAL A 287 -4.60 -17.99 7.45
C VAL A 287 -3.36 -18.54 6.76
N PRO A 288 -3.17 -18.28 5.46
CA PRO A 288 -2.00 -18.76 4.73
C PRO A 288 -0.72 -18.08 5.23
N MET A 289 0.05 -18.76 6.08
CA MET A 289 1.35 -18.27 6.52
C MET A 289 2.43 -18.57 5.46
N ALA A 290 3.20 -17.55 5.06
CA ALA A 290 4.27 -17.71 4.08
C ALA A 290 5.36 -18.69 4.59
N ARG A 291 5.36 -19.91 4.05
CA ARG A 291 6.27 -21.00 4.48
C ARG A 291 7.76 -20.74 4.21
N THR A 292 8.12 -19.65 3.57
CA THR A 292 9.51 -19.26 3.33
C THR A 292 9.95 -18.06 4.16
N ALA A 293 9.02 -17.31 4.76
CA ALA A 293 9.34 -16.12 5.54
C ALA A 293 9.78 -16.49 6.96
N TYR A 294 10.83 -15.84 7.47
CA TYR A 294 11.30 -16.02 8.85
C TYR A 294 10.40 -15.31 9.86
N TRP A 295 9.75 -14.22 9.45
CA TRP A 295 8.76 -13.49 10.20
C TRP A 295 7.74 -12.88 9.22
N GLY A 296 6.60 -12.43 9.72
CA GLY A 296 5.60 -11.74 8.92
C GLY A 296 4.39 -11.33 9.75
N SER A 297 3.54 -10.52 9.13
CA SER A 297 2.25 -10.05 9.64
C SER A 297 1.23 -10.27 8.54
N GLU A 298 0.01 -10.66 8.91
CA GLU A 298 -1.15 -10.69 8.03
C GLU A 298 -2.28 -9.89 8.68
N LEU A 299 -2.84 -8.94 7.92
CA LEU A 299 -4.01 -8.21 8.33
C LEU A 299 -5.26 -9.11 8.26
N LEU A 300 -6.05 -9.10 9.31
CA LEU A 300 -7.30 -9.82 9.47
C LEU A 300 -8.43 -8.86 9.85
N ALA A 301 -9.67 -9.32 9.72
CA ALA A 301 -10.84 -8.61 10.21
C ALA A 301 -11.53 -9.39 11.34
N VAL A 302 -11.91 -8.69 12.41
CA VAL A 302 -12.85 -9.16 13.45
C VAL A 302 -14.04 -8.22 13.42
N GLU A 303 -15.21 -8.70 12.99
CA GLU A 303 -16.42 -7.85 12.89
C GLU A 303 -16.17 -6.55 12.10
N ASP A 304 -15.41 -6.65 10.99
CA ASP A 304 -14.99 -5.52 10.13
C ASP A 304 -14.00 -4.53 10.79
N ARG A 305 -13.40 -4.90 11.93
CA ARG A 305 -12.30 -4.16 12.59
C ARG A 305 -10.94 -4.82 12.31
N PRO A 306 -9.89 -4.05 12.05
CA PRO A 306 -8.58 -4.58 11.69
C PRO A 306 -7.85 -5.19 12.90
N LEU A 307 -7.18 -6.31 12.67
CA LEU A 307 -6.33 -7.01 13.62
C LEU A 307 -5.16 -7.64 12.87
N CYS A 308 -4.00 -7.79 13.49
CA CYS A 308 -2.85 -8.44 12.83
C CYS A 308 -2.54 -9.80 13.47
N LEU A 309 -2.27 -10.78 12.62
CA LEU A 309 -1.65 -12.04 13.00
C LEU A 309 -0.16 -11.97 12.67
N ASP A 310 0.66 -11.84 13.70
CA ASP A 310 2.12 -11.81 13.56
C ASP A 310 2.72 -13.18 13.81
N TRP A 311 3.80 -13.51 13.09
CA TRP A 311 4.55 -14.74 13.30
C TRP A 311 6.06 -14.57 13.19
N CYS A 312 6.78 -15.43 13.91
CA CYS A 312 8.24 -15.53 13.89
C CYS A 312 8.69 -16.99 13.99
N ARG A 313 9.65 -17.39 13.16
CA ARG A 313 10.25 -18.73 13.20
C ARG A 313 11.26 -18.84 14.33
N THR A 314 11.29 -20.01 14.95
CA THR A 314 12.15 -20.31 16.10
C THR A 314 12.85 -21.64 15.89
N PHE A 315 14.05 -21.62 15.32
CA PHE A 315 14.91 -22.80 15.18
C PHE A 315 16.34 -22.42 15.56
N ALA A 316 17.09 -23.37 16.16
CA ALA A 316 18.35 -23.12 16.88
C ALA A 316 19.47 -22.40 16.08
N ARG A 317 19.34 -22.26 14.76
CA ARG A 317 20.28 -21.49 13.93
C ARG A 317 20.00 -19.97 13.94
N LEU A 318 18.86 -19.53 14.48
CA LEU A 318 18.47 -18.12 14.54
C LEU A 318 18.69 -17.49 15.91
N ASP A 319 19.07 -18.25 16.94
CA ASP A 319 19.17 -17.74 18.31
C ASP A 319 20.19 -16.58 18.43
N ASP A 320 21.26 -16.60 17.61
CA ASP A 320 22.26 -15.51 17.52
C ASP A 320 21.95 -14.45 16.44
N SER A 321 20.71 -14.36 15.96
CA SER A 321 20.28 -13.40 14.92
C SER A 321 19.24 -12.42 15.43
N GLU A 322 18.99 -11.35 14.69
CA GLU A 322 17.89 -10.40 14.96
C GLU A 322 16.52 -11.09 15.15
N TYR A 323 16.32 -12.23 14.48
CA TYR A 323 15.10 -13.02 14.60
C TYR A 323 15.02 -13.81 15.92
N GLY A 324 16.17 -14.25 16.45
CA GLY A 324 16.28 -14.86 17.77
C GLY A 324 15.94 -13.85 18.86
N GLU A 325 16.53 -12.66 18.77
CA GLU A 325 16.24 -11.54 19.67
C GLU A 325 14.75 -11.16 19.64
N TYR A 326 14.14 -11.05 18.45
CA TYR A 326 12.70 -10.78 18.34
C TYR A 326 11.85 -11.91 18.93
N ALA A 327 12.18 -13.18 18.66
CA ALA A 327 11.47 -14.31 19.23
C ALA A 327 11.56 -14.34 20.77
N ASP A 328 12.71 -13.99 21.34
CA ASP A 328 12.89 -13.86 22.79
C ASP A 328 12.14 -12.66 23.36
N HIS A 329 12.06 -11.57 22.61
CA HIS A 329 11.22 -10.44 22.97
C HIS A 329 9.74 -10.86 23.03
N LEU A 330 9.23 -11.62 22.05
CA LEU A 330 7.86 -12.15 22.09
C LEU A 330 7.61 -13.07 23.30
N ARG A 331 8.59 -13.94 23.64
CA ARG A 331 8.50 -14.85 24.80
C ARG A 331 8.45 -14.10 26.13
N THR A 332 9.11 -12.95 26.21
CA THR A 332 9.20 -12.12 27.42
C THR A 332 8.13 -11.03 27.50
N THR A 333 7.26 -10.93 26.48
CA THR A 333 6.16 -9.95 26.42
C THR A 333 4.81 -10.65 26.34
N VAL A 334 4.19 -10.75 25.16
CA VAL A 334 2.81 -11.22 24.97
C VAL A 334 2.59 -12.63 25.52
N PHE A 335 3.58 -13.52 25.40
CA PHE A 335 3.48 -14.92 25.84
C PHE A 335 3.69 -15.15 27.34
N THR A 336 3.92 -14.08 28.12
CA THR A 336 4.02 -14.18 29.59
C THR A 336 2.66 -14.20 30.29
N HIS A 337 1.56 -14.02 29.55
CA HIS A 337 0.21 -14.06 30.12
C HIS A 337 -0.05 -15.42 30.81
N PRO A 338 -0.68 -15.46 32.00
CA PRO A 338 -0.94 -16.71 32.73
C PRO A 338 -1.70 -17.80 31.94
N ASP A 339 -2.65 -17.39 31.10
CA ASP A 339 -3.44 -18.29 30.24
C ASP A 339 -2.70 -18.78 28.97
N CYS A 340 -1.50 -18.26 28.68
CA CYS A 340 -0.75 -18.63 27.49
C CYS A 340 -0.12 -20.01 27.66
N ASP A 341 -0.29 -20.87 26.66
CA ASP A 341 0.41 -22.15 26.59
C ASP A 341 1.03 -22.36 25.20
N LEU A 342 2.34 -22.13 25.10
CA LEU A 342 3.10 -22.35 23.86
C LEU A 342 3.13 -23.82 23.43
N LYS A 343 2.80 -24.78 24.31
CA LYS A 343 2.66 -26.19 23.90
C LYS A 343 1.46 -26.39 22.99
N ALA A 344 0.46 -25.51 23.01
CA ALA A 344 -0.70 -25.55 22.11
C ALA A 344 -0.29 -25.43 20.63
N LEU A 345 0.87 -24.82 20.34
CA LEU A 345 1.43 -24.73 18.99
C LEU A 345 1.95 -26.08 18.46
N ARG A 346 2.22 -27.05 19.35
CA ARG A 346 2.68 -28.40 18.99
C ARG A 346 1.45 -29.30 18.76
N PRO A 347 1.44 -30.19 17.75
CA PRO A 347 2.57 -30.66 16.93
C PRO A 347 2.77 -29.92 15.60
N ARG A 348 1.83 -29.06 15.18
CA ARG A 348 1.79 -28.53 13.80
C ARG A 348 2.77 -27.38 13.54
N HIS A 349 3.10 -26.59 14.57
CA HIS A 349 3.86 -25.35 14.44
C HIS A 349 5.00 -25.26 15.48
N SER A 350 5.72 -26.36 15.72
CA SER A 350 6.76 -26.43 16.75
C SER A 350 7.95 -25.48 16.55
N THR A 351 8.10 -24.92 15.35
CA THR A 351 9.18 -24.00 14.96
C THR A 351 8.67 -22.60 14.60
N CYS A 352 7.45 -22.25 14.99
CA CYS A 352 6.86 -20.93 14.74
C CYS A 352 6.09 -20.45 15.96
N LEU A 353 6.37 -19.23 16.38
CA LEU A 353 5.51 -18.46 17.28
C LEU A 353 4.56 -17.62 16.43
N PHE A 354 3.31 -17.51 16.85
CA PHE A 354 2.38 -16.54 16.28
C PHE A 354 1.36 -16.09 17.31
N PHE A 355 0.94 -14.83 17.19
CA PHE A 355 0.06 -14.15 18.14
C PHE A 355 -0.77 -13.09 17.42
N LEU A 356 -1.84 -12.64 18.06
CA LEU A 356 -2.66 -11.53 17.57
C LEU A 356 -2.26 -10.25 18.29
N ARG A 357 -2.23 -9.14 17.56
CA ARG A 357 -2.03 -7.79 18.10
C ARG A 357 -2.97 -6.80 17.42
N PRO A 358 -3.19 -5.60 17.99
CA PRO A 358 -3.88 -4.53 17.30
C PRO A 358 -3.18 -4.21 15.97
N ALA A 359 -3.95 -3.88 14.96
CA ALA A 359 -3.41 -3.35 13.71
C ALA A 359 -3.07 -1.86 13.87
N THR A 360 -2.14 -1.36 13.07
CA THR A 360 -1.87 0.07 12.89
C THR A 360 -2.31 0.55 11.50
N ALA A 361 -2.28 1.86 11.27
CA ALA A 361 -2.49 2.41 9.94
C ALA A 361 -1.42 1.94 8.94
N PHE A 362 -0.18 1.72 9.40
CA PHE A 362 0.87 1.09 8.59
C PHE A 362 0.47 -0.32 8.10
N ASP A 363 -0.03 -1.19 8.99
CA ASP A 363 -0.45 -2.54 8.60
C ASP A 363 -1.55 -2.51 7.53
N ILE A 364 -2.52 -1.61 7.68
CA ILE A 364 -3.58 -1.43 6.69
C ILE A 364 -2.98 -0.99 5.36
N ARG A 365 -2.17 0.07 5.35
CA ARG A 365 -1.55 0.55 4.10
C ARG A 365 -0.74 -0.54 3.41
N GLN A 366 0.04 -1.32 4.17
CA GLN A 366 0.81 -2.43 3.61
C GLN A 366 -0.10 -3.51 3.01
N ALA A 367 -1.17 -3.92 3.69
CA ALA A 367 -2.12 -4.89 3.16
C ALA A 367 -2.89 -4.37 1.92
N MET A 368 -3.11 -3.04 1.86
CA MET A 368 -3.79 -2.37 0.76
C MET A 368 -2.85 -1.96 -0.38
N ALA A 369 -1.55 -2.14 -0.23
CA ALA A 369 -0.53 -1.72 -1.19
C ALA A 369 -0.62 -2.54 -2.49
N ILE A 370 -0.31 -1.88 -3.60
CA ILE A 370 -0.27 -2.51 -4.92
C ILE A 370 1.19 -2.64 -5.36
N GLU A 371 1.69 -3.85 -5.25
CA GLU A 371 3.05 -4.18 -5.68
C GLU A 371 3.08 -4.67 -7.14
N LEU A 372 4.05 -4.16 -7.89
CA LEU A 372 4.39 -4.68 -9.21
C LEU A 372 5.40 -5.81 -9.05
N SER A 373 5.13 -6.94 -9.71
CA SER A 373 5.99 -8.11 -9.67
C SER A 373 6.32 -8.56 -11.09
N ALA A 374 7.61 -8.62 -11.42
CA ALA A 374 8.06 -9.18 -12.69
C ALA A 374 8.00 -10.71 -12.63
N TYR A 375 7.57 -11.35 -13.73
CA TYR A 375 7.63 -12.80 -13.84
C TYR A 375 9.08 -13.29 -14.00
N GLU A 376 9.30 -14.59 -13.85
CA GLU A 376 10.62 -15.18 -14.07
C GLU A 376 11.08 -14.94 -15.52
N GLY A 377 12.29 -14.39 -15.69
CA GLY A 377 12.83 -14.05 -17.00
C GLY A 377 12.29 -12.75 -17.60
N GLU A 378 11.63 -11.91 -16.81
CA GLU A 378 11.05 -10.63 -17.22
C GLU A 378 11.60 -9.45 -16.40
N GLU A 379 11.58 -8.28 -17.01
CA GLU A 379 11.82 -6.96 -16.42
C GLU A 379 10.58 -6.08 -16.61
N ILE A 380 10.21 -5.37 -15.54
CA ILE A 380 9.15 -4.37 -15.56
C ILE A 380 9.76 -2.98 -15.55
N PHE A 381 9.26 -2.12 -16.43
CA PHE A 381 9.65 -0.72 -16.57
C PHE A 381 8.48 0.18 -16.28
N VAL A 382 8.69 1.14 -15.37
CA VAL A 382 7.69 2.11 -14.93
C VAL A 382 8.22 3.51 -15.18
N LEU A 383 7.48 4.28 -15.98
CA LEU A 383 7.87 5.65 -16.35
C LEU A 383 7.08 6.64 -15.49
N LYS A 384 7.79 7.43 -14.68
CA LYS A 384 7.20 8.36 -13.71
C LYS A 384 7.50 9.81 -14.07
N SER A 385 6.50 10.67 -14.01
CA SER A 385 6.68 12.12 -14.23
C SER A 385 5.76 12.94 -13.33
N ASP A 386 6.28 14.07 -12.88
CA ASP A 386 5.52 15.11 -12.17
C ASP A 386 4.61 15.91 -13.11
N HIS A 387 4.92 15.92 -14.42
CA HIS A 387 4.13 16.61 -15.43
C HIS A 387 3.96 15.78 -16.72
N PRO A 388 3.04 14.78 -16.74
CA PRO A 388 2.90 13.83 -17.84
C PRO A 388 2.75 14.45 -19.24
N ARG A 389 2.02 15.56 -19.36
CA ARG A 389 1.84 16.26 -20.65
C ARG A 389 3.13 16.85 -21.20
N VAL A 390 4.01 17.34 -20.32
CA VAL A 390 5.33 17.84 -20.73
C VAL A 390 6.23 16.66 -21.09
N ALA A 391 6.13 15.54 -20.36
CA ALA A 391 6.85 14.32 -20.70
C ALA A 391 6.48 13.76 -22.08
N GLU A 392 5.21 13.82 -22.48
CA GLU A 392 4.79 13.47 -23.84
C GLU A 392 5.49 14.35 -24.90
N VAL A 393 5.59 15.66 -24.65
CA VAL A 393 6.30 16.60 -25.54
C VAL A 393 7.79 16.28 -25.59
N VAL A 394 8.42 15.96 -24.46
CA VAL A 394 9.83 15.53 -24.39
C VAL A 394 10.04 14.26 -25.24
N ILE A 395 9.26 13.21 -24.98
CA ILE A 395 9.34 11.93 -25.71
C ILE A 395 9.12 12.16 -27.22
N GLY A 396 8.17 13.03 -27.57
CA GLY A 396 7.90 13.43 -28.96
C GLY A 396 9.09 14.09 -29.64
N ASN A 397 9.70 15.10 -29.01
CA ASN A 397 10.85 15.81 -29.57
C ASN A 397 12.08 14.91 -29.68
N ILE A 398 12.32 14.00 -28.73
CA ILE A 398 13.41 13.03 -28.82
C ILE A 398 13.18 12.05 -29.97
N ALA A 399 11.96 11.54 -30.14
CA ALA A 399 11.62 10.66 -31.25
C ALA A 399 11.83 11.34 -32.63
N GLU A 400 11.63 12.66 -32.68
CA GLU A 400 11.93 13.51 -33.83
C GLU A 400 13.41 13.96 -33.92
N LYS A 401 14.27 13.45 -33.01
CA LYS A 401 15.71 13.71 -32.95
C LYS A 401 16.08 15.18 -32.71
N ARG A 402 15.21 15.92 -32.03
CA ARG A 402 15.41 17.33 -31.65
C ARG A 402 16.16 17.42 -30.32
N VAL A 403 17.42 17.02 -30.33
CA VAL A 403 18.31 17.04 -29.15
C VAL A 403 19.62 17.69 -29.59
N ALA A 404 20.16 18.58 -28.78
CA ALA A 404 21.47 19.18 -28.98
C ALA A 404 22.50 18.55 -28.04
N VAL A 405 23.76 18.49 -28.48
CA VAL A 405 24.83 17.81 -27.73
C VAL A 405 26.01 18.73 -27.49
N ASP A 406 26.46 18.77 -26.25
CA ASP A 406 27.72 19.40 -25.85
C ASP A 406 28.79 18.32 -25.63
N TRP A 407 29.80 18.30 -26.51
CA TRP A 407 30.93 17.39 -26.46
C TRP A 407 32.14 17.96 -25.71
N THR A 408 32.06 19.21 -25.23
CA THR A 408 33.21 19.94 -24.65
C THR A 408 33.39 19.71 -23.16
N ASN A 409 32.40 19.10 -22.50
CA ASN A 409 32.44 18.78 -21.09
C ASN A 409 33.42 17.63 -20.76
N SER A 410 34.34 17.86 -19.83
CA SER A 410 35.35 16.88 -19.39
C SER A 410 34.74 15.67 -18.66
N ALA A 411 33.52 15.80 -18.12
CA ALA A 411 32.79 14.70 -17.48
C ALA A 411 31.98 13.82 -18.47
N GLY A 412 32.04 14.10 -19.77
CA GLY A 412 31.30 13.38 -20.81
C GLY A 412 30.26 14.25 -21.52
N ALA A 413 29.72 13.72 -22.64
CA ALA A 413 28.78 14.44 -23.48
C ALA A 413 27.49 14.78 -22.72
N ARG A 414 27.00 16.02 -22.86
CA ARG A 414 25.71 16.45 -22.31
C ARG A 414 24.67 16.54 -23.41
N TYR A 415 23.49 15.99 -23.14
CA TYR A 415 22.37 16.00 -24.07
C TYR A 415 21.31 16.97 -23.57
N VAL A 416 20.98 17.95 -24.38
CA VAL A 416 20.10 19.04 -23.99
C VAL A 416 18.93 19.16 -24.95
N MET A 417 17.77 19.45 -24.38
CA MET A 417 16.56 19.78 -25.11
C MET A 417 15.99 21.10 -24.61
N GLU A 418 15.56 21.93 -25.55
CA GLU A 418 14.85 23.18 -25.29
C GLU A 418 13.38 23.00 -25.66
N LEU A 419 12.47 23.39 -24.78
CA LEU A 419 11.03 23.31 -24.98
C LEU A 419 10.38 24.66 -24.69
N ASP A 420 9.52 25.11 -25.61
CA ASP A 420 8.56 26.16 -25.29
C ASP A 420 7.45 25.56 -24.40
N VAL A 421 7.34 26.07 -23.18
CA VAL A 421 6.38 25.66 -22.17
C VAL A 421 5.48 26.81 -21.75
N SER A 422 5.34 27.84 -22.59
CA SER A 422 4.52 29.03 -22.31
C SER A 422 3.05 28.70 -22.01
N GLU A 423 2.55 27.58 -22.53
CA GLU A 423 1.19 27.08 -22.25
C GLU A 423 1.05 26.46 -20.84
N TYR A 424 2.15 26.09 -20.18
CA TYR A 424 2.18 25.45 -18.86
C TYR A 424 2.54 26.45 -17.76
N ARG A 425 1.58 27.31 -17.40
CA ARG A 425 1.82 28.44 -16.50
C ARG A 425 2.36 28.05 -15.12
N GLU A 426 1.92 26.91 -14.59
CA GLU A 426 2.26 26.39 -13.25
C GLU A 426 3.58 25.61 -13.20
N LEU A 427 4.24 25.40 -14.35
CA LEU A 427 5.48 24.63 -14.40
C LEU A 427 6.62 25.39 -13.72
N THR A 428 7.18 24.80 -12.67
CA THR A 428 8.35 25.33 -11.92
C THR A 428 9.61 24.50 -12.14
N GLY A 429 9.46 23.27 -12.62
CA GLY A 429 10.51 22.32 -12.92
C GLY A 429 9.91 21.10 -13.62
N PHE A 430 10.76 20.16 -14.01
CA PHE A 430 10.32 18.94 -14.68
C PHE A 430 11.18 17.75 -14.27
N SER A 431 10.52 16.62 -14.03
CA SER A 431 11.17 15.37 -13.66
C SER A 431 10.55 14.22 -14.44
N LEU A 432 11.44 13.36 -14.95
CA LEU A 432 11.08 12.11 -15.62
C LEU A 432 12.04 11.05 -15.12
N ALA A 433 11.49 9.99 -14.55
CA ALA A 433 12.23 8.87 -13.98
C ALA A 433 11.76 7.54 -14.58
N LEU A 434 12.65 6.57 -14.57
CA LEU A 434 12.40 5.20 -14.98
C LEU A 434 12.77 4.27 -13.84
N ASP A 435 11.79 3.55 -13.32
CA ASP A 435 12.00 2.48 -12.35
C ASP A 435 11.96 1.15 -13.08
N VAL A 436 12.89 0.26 -12.72
CA VAL A 436 13.01 -1.09 -13.29
C VAL A 436 13.02 -2.12 -12.18
N HIS A 437 12.09 -3.07 -12.30
CA HIS A 437 11.93 -4.18 -11.37
C HIS A 437 12.38 -5.48 -12.06
N GLU A 438 13.45 -6.08 -11.54
CA GLU A 438 14.03 -7.33 -12.03
C GLU A 438 13.66 -8.51 -11.12
N GLY A 439 12.38 -8.91 -11.12
CA GLY A 439 11.90 -10.03 -10.29
C GLY A 439 12.20 -9.82 -8.81
N ARG A 440 12.97 -10.74 -8.19
CA ARG A 440 13.38 -10.68 -6.77
C ARG A 440 14.67 -9.86 -6.50
N ARG A 441 15.20 -9.15 -7.51
CA ARG A 441 16.46 -8.38 -7.38
C ARG A 441 16.22 -6.91 -7.06
N ALA A 442 17.32 -6.19 -6.82
CA ALA A 442 17.34 -4.77 -6.52
C ALA A 442 16.57 -3.96 -7.58
N MET A 443 15.83 -2.96 -7.11
CA MET A 443 15.19 -1.96 -7.95
C MET A 443 16.26 -1.05 -8.54
N HIS A 444 16.25 -0.87 -9.85
CA HIS A 444 17.11 0.10 -10.54
C HIS A 444 16.27 1.31 -10.94
N ALA A 445 16.74 2.51 -10.61
CA ALA A 445 16.06 3.75 -10.96
C ALA A 445 17.01 4.66 -11.75
N TRP A 446 16.51 5.24 -12.84
CA TRP A 446 17.20 6.26 -13.62
C TRP A 446 16.42 7.57 -13.59
N ASN A 447 17.10 8.66 -13.24
CA ASN A 447 16.60 10.01 -13.50
C ASN A 447 16.82 10.34 -14.97
N LEU A 448 15.84 10.04 -15.82
CA LEU A 448 15.91 10.26 -17.27
C LEU A 448 16.10 11.73 -17.64
N VAL A 449 15.62 12.63 -16.79
CA VAL A 449 15.98 14.05 -16.76
C VAL A 449 16.77 14.32 -15.49
N SER A 450 18.07 14.61 -15.62
CA SER A 450 18.95 14.87 -14.48
C SER A 450 19.03 16.34 -14.09
N GLY A 451 18.48 17.24 -14.91
CA GLY A 451 18.43 18.66 -14.61
C GLY A 451 17.37 19.38 -15.44
N SER A 452 16.74 20.39 -14.85
CA SER A 452 15.80 21.27 -15.53
C SER A 452 16.06 22.73 -15.13
N ILE A 453 16.08 23.63 -16.12
CA ILE A 453 16.22 25.08 -15.91
C ILE A 453 15.08 25.75 -16.67
N LEU A 454 14.25 26.48 -15.94
CA LEU A 454 13.19 27.30 -16.52
C LEU A 454 13.71 28.72 -16.73
N THR A 455 13.53 29.24 -17.94
CA THR A 455 13.83 30.64 -18.29
C THR A 455 12.58 31.33 -18.79
N GLU A 456 12.38 32.58 -18.38
CA GLU A 456 11.23 33.38 -18.80
C GLU A 456 11.73 34.69 -19.40
N ASN A 457 11.48 34.88 -20.70
CA ASN A 457 11.89 36.06 -21.45
C ASN A 457 10.68 36.60 -22.22
N HIS A 458 10.32 37.86 -21.99
CA HIS A 458 9.26 38.57 -22.73
C HIS A 458 7.92 37.82 -22.82
N GLY A 459 7.55 37.06 -21.78
CA GLY A 459 6.31 36.28 -21.73
C GLY A 459 6.39 34.90 -22.38
N CYS A 460 7.51 34.53 -22.99
CA CYS A 460 7.83 33.17 -23.39
C CYS A 460 8.53 32.43 -22.24
N LYS A 461 8.01 31.25 -21.88
CA LYS A 461 8.66 30.35 -20.93
C LYS A 461 9.35 29.23 -21.69
N THR A 462 10.67 29.13 -21.55
CA THR A 462 11.49 28.08 -22.17
C THR A 462 12.09 27.19 -21.09
N LEU A 463 11.85 25.89 -21.20
CA LEU A 463 12.40 24.85 -20.34
C LEU A 463 13.60 24.19 -21.01
N HIS A 464 14.74 24.24 -20.35
CA HIS A 464 15.97 23.57 -20.75
C HIS A 464 16.14 22.30 -19.93
N LEU A 465 16.31 21.16 -20.59
CA LEU A 465 16.40 19.84 -19.95
C LEU A 465 17.73 19.18 -20.22
N LEU A 466 18.35 18.64 -19.18
CA LEU A 466 19.50 17.74 -19.28
C LEU A 466 19.00 16.30 -19.31
N LEU A 467 19.21 15.62 -20.43
CA LEU A 467 18.67 14.29 -20.72
C LEU A 467 19.74 13.20 -20.52
N GLN A 468 19.32 12.05 -19.98
CA GLN A 468 20.19 10.89 -19.84
C GLN A 468 20.14 9.99 -21.10
N PRO A 469 21.28 9.36 -21.48
CA PRO A 469 21.38 8.41 -22.60
C PRO A 469 20.28 7.34 -22.65
N VAL A 470 19.92 6.82 -21.47
CA VAL A 470 18.91 5.76 -21.28
C VAL A 470 17.58 6.12 -21.94
N LEU A 471 17.17 7.40 -21.91
CA LEU A 471 15.93 7.85 -22.52
C LEU A 471 15.93 7.69 -24.04
N PHE A 472 17.07 7.93 -24.71
CA PHE A 472 17.17 7.79 -26.16
C PHE A 472 17.08 6.34 -26.60
N SER A 473 17.79 5.46 -25.90
CA SER A 473 17.78 4.02 -26.14
C SER A 473 16.40 3.43 -25.86
N LEU A 474 15.75 3.88 -24.79
CA LEU A 474 14.38 3.48 -24.45
C LEU A 474 13.40 3.86 -25.56
N ILE A 475 13.48 5.09 -26.08
CA ILE A 475 12.64 5.55 -27.20
C ILE A 475 12.90 4.75 -28.48
N GLN A 476 14.15 4.42 -28.78
CA GLN A 476 14.49 3.60 -29.94
C GLN A 476 13.97 2.16 -29.81
N ALA A 477 14.10 1.56 -28.63
CA ALA A 477 13.81 0.14 -28.41
C ALA A 477 12.32 -0.13 -28.14
N VAL A 478 11.62 0.79 -27.46
CA VAL A 478 10.21 0.63 -27.07
C VAL A 478 9.26 1.38 -28.02
N GLY A 479 9.68 2.54 -28.52
CA GLY A 479 8.89 3.38 -29.42
C GLY A 479 8.04 4.44 -28.72
N LYS A 480 7.87 5.58 -29.40
CA LYS A 480 7.17 6.78 -28.90
C LYS A 480 5.78 6.48 -28.32
N LYS A 481 4.94 5.76 -29.07
CA LYS A 481 3.53 5.55 -28.68
C LYS A 481 3.40 4.85 -27.32
N VAL A 482 4.16 3.78 -27.12
CA VAL A 482 4.12 2.98 -25.87
C VAL A 482 4.65 3.80 -24.70
N LEU A 483 5.68 4.62 -24.89
CA LEU A 483 6.22 5.47 -23.84
C LEU A 483 5.29 6.64 -23.47
N VAL A 484 4.57 7.19 -24.44
CA VAL A 484 3.51 8.18 -24.18
C VAL A 484 2.37 7.52 -23.39
N ASP A 485 1.93 6.34 -23.79
CA ASP A 485 0.93 5.58 -23.04
C ASP A 485 1.43 5.24 -21.61
N ALA A 486 2.72 4.96 -21.44
CA ALA A 486 3.34 4.73 -20.13
C ALA A 486 3.31 5.97 -19.24
N VAL A 487 3.76 7.14 -19.73
CA VAL A 487 3.84 8.34 -18.88
C VAL A 487 2.49 9.01 -18.66
N ILE A 488 1.60 9.03 -19.66
CA ILE A 488 0.30 9.70 -19.56
C ILE A 488 -0.72 8.81 -18.83
N HIS A 489 -0.72 7.52 -19.15
CA HIS A 489 -1.74 6.58 -18.69
C HIS A 489 -1.22 5.52 -17.71
N GLY A 490 0.07 5.55 -17.35
CA GLY A 490 0.63 4.60 -16.39
C GLY A 490 0.83 3.19 -16.95
N LEU A 491 0.89 3.00 -18.28
CA LEU A 491 1.14 1.67 -18.85
C LEU A 491 2.45 1.08 -18.33
N VAL A 492 2.38 -0.10 -17.73
CA VAL A 492 3.54 -0.85 -17.26
C VAL A 492 4.18 -1.56 -18.45
N ILE A 493 5.45 -1.27 -18.72
CA ILE A 493 6.16 -1.85 -19.86
C ILE A 493 6.87 -3.12 -19.42
N ARG A 494 6.59 -4.21 -20.13
CA ARG A 494 7.11 -5.55 -19.83
C ARG A 494 8.08 -6.00 -20.93
N ARG A 495 9.27 -6.47 -20.53
CA ARG A 495 10.35 -6.90 -21.45
C ARG A 495 11.09 -8.13 -20.94
N PRO A 496 11.73 -8.92 -21.83
CA PRO A 496 12.60 -10.02 -21.40
C PRO A 496 13.76 -9.52 -20.53
N ALA A 497 14.22 -10.37 -19.60
CA ALA A 497 15.38 -10.09 -18.76
C ALA A 497 16.64 -9.79 -19.59
N GLY A 498 17.44 -8.85 -19.09
CA GLY A 498 18.62 -8.27 -19.76
C GLY A 498 18.30 -7.11 -20.70
N PHE A 499 17.06 -6.65 -20.80
CA PHE A 499 16.71 -5.51 -21.66
C PHE A 499 17.29 -4.21 -21.12
N ALA A 500 17.26 -4.00 -19.80
CA ALA A 500 17.81 -2.82 -19.13
C ALA A 500 19.30 -2.61 -19.43
N CYS A 501 20.09 -3.69 -19.47
CA CYS A 501 21.52 -3.66 -19.81
C CYS A 501 21.81 -3.06 -21.20
N GLY A 502 20.84 -3.13 -22.12
CA GLY A 502 20.96 -2.56 -23.46
C GLY A 502 20.73 -1.05 -23.51
N LEU A 503 20.10 -0.46 -22.49
CA LEU A 503 19.65 0.94 -22.53
C LEU A 503 20.78 1.96 -22.39
N GLU A 504 21.92 1.58 -21.82
CA GLU A 504 23.09 2.46 -21.73
C GLU A 504 23.75 2.74 -23.09
N ARG A 505 23.46 1.92 -24.11
CA ARG A 505 24.05 2.05 -25.44
C ARG A 505 23.34 3.11 -26.27
N LEU A 506 24.01 4.23 -26.49
CA LEU A 506 23.48 5.34 -27.27
C LEU A 506 23.06 4.94 -28.70
N PRO A 507 21.90 5.45 -29.18
CA PRO A 507 21.52 5.33 -30.58
C PRO A 507 22.51 6.00 -31.54
N LYS A 508 22.82 5.35 -32.68
CA LYS A 508 23.71 5.89 -33.72
C LYS A 508 23.30 7.25 -34.31
N TRP A 509 22.04 7.66 -34.14
CA TRP A 509 21.59 8.95 -34.66
C TRP A 509 22.11 10.13 -33.82
N ILE A 510 22.51 9.89 -32.56
CA ILE A 510 23.06 10.89 -31.66
C ILE A 510 24.35 11.50 -32.20
N ASP A 511 25.16 10.72 -32.92
CA ASP A 511 26.40 11.19 -33.56
C ASP A 511 26.16 12.32 -34.58
N LYS A 512 24.91 12.46 -35.05
CA LYS A 512 24.49 13.48 -36.02
C LYS A 512 23.69 14.63 -35.37
N ALA A 513 23.56 14.63 -34.06
CA ALA A 513 22.82 15.67 -33.35
C ALA A 513 23.54 17.03 -33.45
N PRO A 514 22.78 18.14 -33.55
CA PRO A 514 23.36 19.48 -33.58
C PRO A 514 24.19 19.76 -32.31
N ARG A 515 25.21 20.62 -32.45
CA ARG A 515 25.99 21.08 -31.30
C ARG A 515 25.17 22.04 -30.45
N LEU A 516 25.29 21.92 -29.13
CA LEU A 516 24.67 22.84 -28.18
C LEU A 516 25.30 24.23 -28.26
N SER A 517 24.50 25.28 -28.04
CA SER A 517 25.02 26.64 -27.96
C SER A 517 25.84 26.84 -26.66
N PRO A 518 26.94 27.62 -26.70
CA PRO A 518 27.75 27.89 -25.51
C PRO A 518 26.98 28.58 -24.38
N GLU A 519 25.95 29.37 -24.73
CA GLU A 519 25.12 30.09 -23.75
C GLU A 519 24.34 29.12 -22.86
N ILE A 520 23.70 28.11 -23.46
CA ILE A 520 22.93 27.09 -22.73
C ILE A 520 23.86 26.17 -21.94
N ALA A 521 25.01 25.79 -22.50
CA ALA A 521 26.00 24.99 -21.78
C ALA A 521 26.45 25.70 -20.49
N ASN A 522 26.75 27.00 -20.58
CA ASN A 522 27.12 27.83 -19.44
C ASN A 522 25.99 27.97 -18.40
N MET A 523 24.71 27.92 -18.81
CA MET A 523 23.59 27.97 -17.86
C MET A 523 23.60 26.76 -16.93
N PHE A 524 23.77 25.54 -17.47
CA PHE A 524 23.86 24.33 -16.64
C PHE A 524 25.13 24.30 -15.78
N ASP A 525 26.26 24.81 -16.29
CA ASP A 525 27.48 24.93 -15.48
C ASP A 525 27.32 25.86 -14.30
N ARG A 526 26.59 26.98 -14.46
CA ARG A 526 26.29 27.90 -13.35
C ARG A 526 25.34 27.28 -12.34
N ALA A 527 24.29 26.59 -12.81
CA ALA A 527 23.32 25.93 -11.95
C ALA A 527 23.93 24.78 -11.13
N SER A 528 24.97 24.13 -11.65
CA SER A 528 25.64 23.00 -11.00
C SER A 528 26.71 23.41 -9.98
N ARG A 529 27.05 24.71 -9.88
CA ARG A 529 28.03 25.19 -8.90
C ARG A 529 27.36 25.25 -7.52
N PRO A 530 27.89 24.54 -6.51
CA PRO A 530 27.39 24.68 -5.15
C PRO A 530 27.57 26.14 -4.72
N ASP A 531 26.49 26.78 -4.29
CA ASP A 531 26.56 28.10 -3.68
C ASP A 531 27.37 27.96 -2.39
N PRO A 532 28.57 28.55 -2.29
CA PRO A 532 29.46 28.37 -1.14
C PRO A 532 28.87 28.96 0.15
N SER A 533 27.78 29.72 0.06
CA SER A 533 27.04 30.26 1.20
C SER A 533 25.95 29.32 1.75
N ARG A 534 25.61 28.24 1.04
CA ARG A 534 24.56 27.29 1.46
C ARG A 534 25.17 26.10 2.19
N SER A 535 24.63 25.77 3.35
CA SER A 535 25.05 24.57 4.07
C SER A 535 24.58 23.30 3.35
N PHE A 536 25.20 22.17 3.67
CA PHE A 536 24.74 20.85 3.20
C PHE A 536 23.28 20.57 3.58
N PHE A 537 22.84 21.10 4.73
CA PHE A 537 21.46 21.00 5.20
C PHE A 537 20.51 21.84 4.34
N ASP A 538 20.92 23.03 3.90
CA ASP A 538 20.13 23.87 2.99
C ASP A 538 20.04 23.26 1.60
N LEU A 539 21.10 22.59 1.15
CA LEU A 539 21.10 21.81 -0.09
C LEU A 539 20.08 20.68 -0.02
N LEU A 540 20.10 19.87 1.05
CA LEU A 540 19.11 18.81 1.29
C LEU A 540 17.68 19.35 1.41
N ARG A 541 17.47 20.45 2.15
CA ARG A 541 16.15 21.07 2.29
C ARG A 541 15.63 21.68 0.98
N SER A 542 16.54 22.05 0.08
CA SER A 542 16.23 22.51 -1.28
C SER A 542 16.13 21.39 -2.32
N THR A 543 16.45 20.13 -1.95
CA THR A 543 16.21 19.00 -2.85
C THR A 543 14.71 18.84 -3.04
N ARG A 544 14.27 18.90 -4.30
CA ARG A 544 12.87 18.76 -4.65
C ARG A 544 12.42 17.33 -4.38
N GLN A 545 11.64 17.12 -3.32
CA GLN A 545 10.81 15.92 -3.22
C GLN A 545 9.79 15.97 -4.36
N THR A 546 9.93 15.04 -5.31
CA THR A 546 9.11 15.02 -6.52
C THR A 546 7.93 14.08 -6.30
N VAL A 547 6.72 14.63 -6.25
CA VAL A 547 5.49 13.84 -6.24
C VAL A 547 5.11 13.55 -7.69
N TYR A 548 5.10 12.27 -8.06
CA TYR A 548 4.74 11.85 -9.41
C TYR A 548 3.23 11.81 -9.59
N ALA A 549 2.74 12.16 -10.78
CA ALA A 549 1.30 12.23 -11.07
C ALA A 549 0.61 10.85 -11.08
N ARG A 550 1.39 9.79 -11.29
CA ARG A 550 0.96 8.40 -11.15
C ARG A 550 2.03 7.59 -10.45
N ASP A 551 1.67 6.98 -9.34
CA ASP A 551 2.46 5.98 -8.65
C ASP A 551 1.51 4.96 -8.01
N ASN A 552 1.98 3.74 -7.78
CA ASN A 552 1.24 2.80 -6.97
C ASN A 552 1.56 3.15 -5.50
N TYR A 553 0.55 3.59 -4.76
CA TYR A 553 0.66 3.87 -3.33
C TYR A 553 0.56 2.57 -2.52
#